data_AF-A0A2G1WLS4-F1
#
_entry.id   AF-A0A2G1WLS4-F1
#
_cell.length_a   1.000
_cell.length_b   1.000
_cell.length_c   1.000
_cell.angle_alpha   90.00
_cell.angle_beta   90.00
_cell.angle_gamma   90.00
#
_symmetry.space_group_name_H-M   'P 1'
#
loop_
_entity.id
_entity.type
_entity.pdbx_description
1 polymer ?
#
loop_
_entity_poly.entity_id
_entity_poly.type
_entity_poly.pdbx_seq_one_letter_code
_entity_poly.pdbx_strand_id
1 'polypeptide(L)'
;MYKVPREQYERQDEFETGYEIKGGSSIAKEIQDECEEDDRVLCPVHIESDAYHEVGPDTLITWFQEFVDDYLEVPFNTCTLYFSGNRSIHVHVPRFVSGEADRERLKELAEAFCEDADADLDLGLYSRKRLFRLPGVEHSNSGIPKVEIEPTWDRTRIFREANGTNPNTPATYADVLWDMFGQESLTVGTVGPEVNQPQNLFQVLDPEKTLLEFAHDELENEIETPLIEQVAYPEDSADVPEWSMYNTQEFSPYALASGNPRSVAAVRVKGGPFARRDKRGGATMVPAYFYGAVGGDGEFTKQDVHAPLQLSKKDYRKWDYEVGEKIVIIGGKSGSSRIFSVSSWEATVVGHALLSEEGGRDTALDCLSEEGYDVGSSGSGMSSSQETTTSRTATSDEESRTIWPARENPQTEAEALQRKAEQEGIDTLSHKERMRVACRHLQYGWKPTWDWFNEQFGSDFKPDVTSKFLRGIVEEPKFNEYEDVDVPDNPI
;
A
#
# COMPACT_ATOMS: atom_id res chain seq x y z
N MET A 1 -3.58 -30.29 0.11
CA MET A 1 -3.05 -31.09 1.23
C MET A 1 -4.18 -31.27 2.23
N TYR A 2 -4.36 -32.47 2.80
CA TYR A 2 -5.55 -32.78 3.61
C TYR A 2 -5.15 -33.00 5.08
N LYS A 3 -5.84 -32.32 6.01
CA LYS A 3 -5.69 -32.51 7.46
C LYS A 3 -6.52 -33.74 7.87
N VAL A 4 -5.97 -34.93 7.64
CA VAL A 4 -6.63 -36.21 7.95
C VAL A 4 -6.54 -36.49 9.46
N PRO A 5 -7.68 -36.64 10.17
CA PRO A 5 -7.70 -37.01 11.57
C PRO A 5 -7.14 -38.41 11.74
N ARG A 6 -6.50 -38.64 12.89
CA ARG A 6 -5.91 -39.94 13.21
C ARG A 6 -6.90 -41.11 13.05
N GLU A 7 -8.15 -40.91 13.46
CA GLU A 7 -9.20 -41.94 13.35
C GLU A 7 -9.48 -42.33 11.90
N GLN A 8 -9.49 -41.37 10.96
CA GLN A 8 -9.70 -41.63 9.53
C GLN A 8 -8.46 -42.28 8.89
N TYR A 9 -7.26 -41.93 9.35
CA TYR A 9 -6.03 -42.59 8.94
C TYR A 9 -6.02 -44.07 9.40
N GLU A 10 -6.35 -44.32 10.66
CA GLU A 10 -6.45 -45.69 11.21
C GLU A 10 -7.57 -46.49 10.52
N ARG A 11 -8.69 -45.85 10.17
CA ARG A 11 -9.76 -46.45 9.35
C ARG A 11 -9.26 -46.88 7.97
N GLN A 12 -8.38 -46.10 7.34
CA GLN A 12 -7.80 -46.48 6.04
C GLN A 12 -6.97 -47.76 6.16
N ASP A 13 -6.23 -47.95 7.25
CA ASP A 13 -5.40 -49.13 7.50
C ASP A 13 -6.22 -50.43 7.72
N GLU A 14 -7.52 -50.33 7.98
CA GLU A 14 -8.42 -51.48 8.06
C GLU A 14 -8.70 -52.13 6.69
N PHE A 15 -8.37 -51.44 5.60
CA PHE A 15 -8.61 -51.88 4.23
C PHE A 15 -7.32 -52.39 3.56
N GLU A 16 -7.38 -53.59 2.97
CA GLU A 16 -6.19 -54.21 2.35
C GLU A 16 -5.82 -53.52 1.02
N THR A 17 -6.80 -53.16 0.20
CA THR A 17 -6.59 -52.48 -1.08
C THR A 17 -7.11 -51.04 -1.09
N GLY A 18 -7.99 -50.69 -0.16
CA GLY A 18 -8.62 -49.38 -0.06
C GLY A 18 -9.82 -49.19 -1.01
N TYR A 19 -10.26 -50.23 -1.71
CA TYR A 19 -11.38 -50.21 -2.66
C TYR A 19 -12.61 -50.98 -2.17
N GLU A 20 -12.59 -51.52 -0.96
CA GLU A 20 -13.62 -52.41 -0.43
C GLU A 20 -14.85 -51.68 0.14
N ILE A 21 -14.96 -50.38 -0.06
CA ILE A 21 -16.07 -49.56 0.43
C ILE A 21 -17.33 -49.72 -0.43
N LYS A 22 -18.48 -49.87 0.23
CA LYS A 22 -19.79 -49.91 -0.44
C LYS A 22 -20.25 -48.50 -0.83
N GLY A 23 -20.36 -48.25 -2.14
CA GLY A 23 -20.94 -47.01 -2.68
C GLY A 23 -19.94 -45.89 -2.96
N GLY A 24 -18.72 -45.98 -2.43
CA GLY A 24 -17.58 -45.12 -2.78
C GLY A 24 -16.67 -45.75 -3.84
N SER A 25 -15.79 -44.95 -4.45
CA SER A 25 -14.76 -45.50 -5.36
C SER A 25 -13.51 -45.98 -4.62
N SER A 26 -13.17 -45.42 -3.46
CA SER A 26 -12.08 -45.87 -2.56
C SER A 26 -12.16 -45.16 -1.21
N ILE A 27 -11.57 -45.73 -0.15
CA ILE A 27 -11.45 -45.10 1.18
C ILE A 27 -10.70 -43.77 1.13
N ALA A 28 -9.64 -43.70 0.31
CA ALA A 28 -8.87 -42.47 0.15
C ALA A 28 -9.72 -41.35 -0.43
N LYS A 29 -10.63 -41.65 -1.37
CA LYS A 29 -11.53 -40.65 -1.92
C LYS A 29 -12.57 -40.20 -0.89
N GLU A 30 -13.15 -41.14 -0.15
CA GLU A 30 -14.12 -40.80 0.91
C GLU A 30 -13.49 -39.87 1.96
N ILE A 31 -12.28 -40.20 2.43
CA ILE A 31 -11.53 -39.34 3.36
C ILE A 31 -11.22 -37.97 2.74
N GLN A 32 -10.84 -37.91 1.46
CA GLN A 32 -10.61 -36.63 0.77
C GLN A 32 -11.89 -35.79 0.68
N ASP A 33 -13.00 -36.39 0.25
CA ASP A 33 -14.29 -35.71 0.09
C ASP A 33 -14.77 -35.20 1.47
N GLU A 34 -14.66 -36.00 2.54
CA GLU A 34 -14.94 -35.55 3.92
C GLU A 34 -14.03 -34.39 4.36
N CYS A 35 -12.73 -34.41 4.02
CA CYS A 35 -11.85 -33.29 4.32
C CYS A 35 -12.23 -32.02 3.54
N GLU A 36 -12.70 -32.16 2.30
CA GLU A 36 -13.19 -31.04 1.48
C GLU A 36 -14.50 -30.47 2.05
N GLU A 37 -15.41 -31.33 2.52
CA GLU A 37 -16.69 -30.93 3.14
C GLU A 37 -16.49 -30.23 4.49
N ASP A 38 -15.52 -30.69 5.29
CA ASP A 38 -15.21 -30.13 6.61
C ASP A 38 -14.21 -28.95 6.56
N ASP A 39 -13.85 -28.47 5.38
CA ASP A 39 -12.87 -27.39 5.18
C ASP A 39 -11.46 -27.69 5.78
N ARG A 40 -11.11 -28.98 5.84
CA ARG A 40 -9.84 -29.50 6.37
C ARG A 40 -8.76 -29.61 5.29
N VAL A 41 -8.74 -28.67 4.35
CA VAL A 41 -7.82 -28.64 3.20
C VAL A 41 -6.88 -27.45 3.31
N LEU A 42 -5.59 -27.67 3.12
CA LEU A 42 -4.60 -26.61 2.87
C LEU A 42 -4.16 -26.66 1.41
N CYS A 43 -4.33 -25.56 0.71
CA CYS A 43 -3.90 -25.40 -0.68
C CYS A 43 -2.59 -24.59 -0.71
N PRO A 44 -1.46 -25.17 -1.13
CA PRO A 44 -0.23 -24.40 -1.35
C PRO A 44 -0.49 -23.30 -2.39
N VAL A 45 0.05 -22.12 -2.15
CA VAL A 45 -0.11 -20.97 -3.05
C VAL A 45 0.94 -21.06 -4.16
N HIS A 46 0.46 -21.24 -5.39
CA HIS A 46 1.28 -21.22 -6.60
C HIS A 46 0.74 -20.19 -7.59
N ILE A 47 1.65 -19.60 -8.35
CA ILE A 47 1.36 -18.65 -9.40
C ILE A 47 2.04 -19.13 -10.68
N GLU A 48 1.41 -18.93 -11.84
CA GLU A 48 1.97 -19.28 -13.15
C GLU A 48 1.49 -18.28 -14.19
N SER A 49 2.29 -18.08 -15.24
CA SER A 49 1.85 -17.47 -16.49
C SER A 49 2.48 -18.22 -17.66
N ASP A 50 1.70 -18.45 -18.72
CA ASP A 50 2.17 -19.06 -19.97
C ASP A 50 2.52 -18.05 -21.08
N ALA A 51 2.49 -16.74 -20.74
CA ALA A 51 2.84 -15.63 -21.64
C ALA A 51 4.36 -15.42 -21.82
N TYR A 52 5.20 -16.36 -21.34
CA TYR A 52 6.67 -16.22 -21.32
C TYR A 52 7.28 -15.89 -22.70
N HIS A 53 6.74 -16.46 -23.77
CA HIS A 53 7.24 -16.18 -25.12
C HIS A 53 6.78 -14.84 -25.70
N GLU A 54 5.69 -14.29 -25.18
CA GLU A 54 5.07 -13.05 -25.66
C GLU A 54 5.67 -11.84 -24.96
N VAL A 55 5.75 -11.87 -23.63
CA VAL A 55 6.19 -10.71 -22.82
C VAL A 55 7.62 -10.85 -22.26
N GLY A 56 8.19 -12.06 -22.28
CA GLY A 56 9.54 -12.35 -21.78
C GLY A 56 9.63 -12.56 -20.26
N PRO A 57 10.79 -13.06 -19.76
CA PRO A 57 11.00 -13.33 -18.34
C PRO A 57 10.87 -12.08 -17.47
N ASP A 58 11.49 -10.97 -17.86
CA ASP A 58 11.54 -9.75 -17.03
C ASP A 58 10.13 -9.25 -16.69
N THR A 59 9.24 -9.20 -17.68
CA THR A 59 7.83 -8.80 -17.49
C THR A 59 7.09 -9.79 -16.58
N LEU A 60 7.27 -11.09 -16.78
CA LEU A 60 6.64 -12.10 -15.91
C LEU A 60 7.12 -11.99 -14.47
N ILE A 61 8.42 -11.78 -14.26
CA ILE A 61 8.99 -11.60 -12.92
C ILE A 61 8.41 -10.36 -12.25
N THR A 62 8.26 -9.24 -12.98
CA THR A 62 7.58 -8.05 -12.45
C THR A 62 6.14 -8.37 -12.05
N TRP A 63 5.37 -9.06 -12.90
CA TRP A 63 3.98 -9.44 -12.55
C TRP A 63 3.91 -10.31 -11.31
N PHE A 64 4.78 -11.32 -11.20
CA PHE A 64 4.79 -12.19 -10.03
C PHE A 64 5.22 -11.44 -8.78
N GLN A 65 6.23 -10.58 -8.88
CA GLN A 65 6.69 -9.77 -7.76
C GLN A 65 5.58 -8.84 -7.27
N GLU A 66 4.93 -8.09 -8.17
CA GLU A 66 3.82 -7.20 -7.80
C GLU A 66 2.65 -7.99 -7.18
N PHE A 67 2.25 -9.12 -7.76
CA PHE A 67 1.17 -9.92 -7.18
C PHE A 67 1.53 -10.47 -5.78
N VAL A 68 2.76 -10.95 -5.60
CA VAL A 68 3.21 -11.55 -4.34
C VAL A 68 3.43 -10.50 -3.24
N ASP A 69 4.15 -9.43 -3.56
CA ASP A 69 4.45 -8.36 -2.60
C ASP A 69 3.17 -7.54 -2.29
N ASP A 70 2.35 -7.20 -3.30
CA ASP A 70 1.26 -6.24 -3.13
C ASP A 70 -0.12 -6.86 -2.86
N TYR A 71 -0.42 -8.05 -3.41
CA TYR A 71 -1.74 -8.68 -3.24
C TYR A 71 -1.73 -9.77 -2.18
N LEU A 72 -0.58 -10.43 -2.00
CA LEU A 72 -0.43 -11.48 -0.99
C LEU A 72 0.31 -11.01 0.26
N GLU A 73 0.96 -9.84 0.22
CA GLU A 73 1.76 -9.28 1.32
C GLU A 73 2.86 -10.26 1.79
N VAL A 74 3.43 -11.02 0.85
CA VAL A 74 4.52 -11.96 1.11
C VAL A 74 5.78 -11.41 0.43
N PRO A 75 6.94 -11.38 1.10
CA PRO A 75 8.18 -10.95 0.45
C PRO A 75 8.55 -11.89 -0.70
N PHE A 76 8.61 -11.38 -1.93
CA PHE A 76 8.85 -12.17 -3.14
C PHE A 76 10.20 -12.91 -3.11
N ASN A 77 11.19 -12.37 -2.40
CA ASN A 77 12.50 -13.01 -2.22
C ASN A 77 12.46 -14.31 -1.39
N THR A 78 11.33 -14.63 -0.77
CA THR A 78 11.09 -15.91 -0.07
C THR A 78 10.48 -16.98 -0.98
N CYS A 79 10.09 -16.61 -2.20
CA CYS A 79 9.50 -17.53 -3.16
C CYS A 79 10.55 -18.34 -3.92
N THR A 80 10.16 -19.54 -4.36
CA THR A 80 10.97 -20.36 -5.25
C THR A 80 10.39 -20.31 -6.66
N LEU A 81 11.23 -20.04 -7.66
CA LEU A 81 10.80 -19.87 -9.04
C LEU A 81 11.27 -21.05 -9.89
N TYR A 82 10.40 -21.51 -10.78
CA TYR A 82 10.69 -22.61 -11.68
C TYR A 82 10.33 -22.29 -13.13
N PHE A 83 11.28 -22.47 -14.04
CA PHE A 83 10.98 -22.53 -15.46
C PHE A 83 10.39 -23.90 -15.82
N SER A 84 9.23 -23.93 -16.47
CA SER A 84 8.48 -25.15 -16.78
C SER A 84 9.10 -26.02 -17.89
N GLY A 85 10.22 -25.58 -18.48
CA GLY A 85 10.87 -26.25 -19.60
C GLY A 85 10.26 -25.90 -20.96
N ASN A 86 9.30 -24.98 -21.03
CA ASN A 86 8.74 -24.55 -22.31
C ASN A 86 8.35 -23.06 -22.31
N ARG A 87 7.14 -22.75 -21.84
CA ARG A 87 6.51 -21.44 -22.01
C ARG A 87 5.98 -20.81 -20.72
N SER A 88 6.28 -21.40 -19.57
CA SER A 88 5.78 -20.86 -18.31
C SER A 88 6.86 -20.79 -17.25
N ILE A 89 6.71 -19.79 -16.39
CA ILE A 89 7.40 -19.70 -15.10
C ILE A 89 6.34 -19.94 -14.04
N HIS A 90 6.70 -20.73 -13.03
CA HIS A 90 5.87 -21.00 -11.86
C HIS A 90 6.55 -20.41 -10.64
N VAL A 91 5.78 -19.76 -9.79
CA VAL A 91 6.24 -19.23 -8.50
C VAL A 91 5.58 -20.01 -7.39
N HIS A 92 6.39 -20.50 -6.48
CA HIS A 92 5.97 -21.19 -5.28
C HIS A 92 6.05 -20.21 -4.13
N VAL A 93 4.89 -19.79 -3.65
CA VAL A 93 4.79 -18.86 -2.51
C VAL A 93 4.77 -19.71 -1.24
N PRO A 94 5.59 -19.39 -0.22
CA PRO A 94 5.67 -20.15 1.02
C PRO A 94 4.47 -19.87 1.94
N ARG A 95 3.26 -20.00 1.39
CA ARG A 95 1.97 -19.85 2.08
C ARG A 95 0.96 -20.91 1.64
N PHE A 96 0.00 -21.15 2.51
CA PHE A 96 -1.19 -21.94 2.26
C PHE A 96 -2.44 -21.07 2.39
N VAL A 97 -3.47 -21.38 1.62
CA VAL A 97 -4.84 -20.95 1.92
C VAL A 97 -5.63 -22.12 2.50
N SER A 98 -6.53 -21.85 3.44
CA SER A 98 -7.32 -22.88 4.12
C SER A 98 -8.70 -22.99 3.51
N GLY A 99 -9.02 -24.15 2.96
CA GLY A 99 -10.37 -24.42 2.51
C GLY A 99 -10.74 -23.86 1.14
N GLU A 100 -12.00 -24.02 0.79
CA GLU A 100 -12.54 -23.63 -0.53
C GLU A 100 -12.78 -22.12 -0.63
N ALA A 101 -13.26 -21.49 0.45
CA ALA A 101 -13.58 -20.07 0.47
C ALA A 101 -12.32 -19.22 0.24
N ASP A 102 -11.25 -19.50 0.97
CA ASP A 102 -9.98 -18.79 0.81
C ASP A 102 -9.33 -19.09 -0.55
N ARG A 103 -9.52 -20.29 -1.11
CA ARG A 103 -9.05 -20.63 -2.46
C ARG A 103 -9.76 -19.81 -3.53
N GLU A 104 -11.09 -19.68 -3.46
CA GLU A 104 -11.83 -18.79 -4.37
C GLU A 104 -11.42 -17.34 -4.14
N ARG A 105 -11.17 -16.92 -2.90
CA ARG A 105 -10.70 -15.57 -2.62
C ARG A 105 -9.33 -15.27 -3.24
N LEU A 106 -8.40 -16.21 -3.16
CA LEU A 106 -7.10 -16.13 -3.83
C LEU A 106 -7.26 -15.98 -5.35
N LYS A 107 -8.21 -16.72 -5.92
CA LYS A 107 -8.53 -16.64 -7.35
C LYS A 107 -9.10 -15.27 -7.72
N GLU A 108 -10.04 -14.73 -6.94
CA GLU A 108 -10.59 -13.38 -7.14
C GLU A 108 -9.50 -12.32 -7.05
N LEU A 109 -8.54 -12.46 -6.14
CA LEU A 109 -7.40 -11.53 -6.04
C LEU A 109 -6.49 -11.61 -7.27
N ALA A 110 -6.20 -12.82 -7.76
CA ALA A 110 -5.42 -12.99 -8.98
C ALA A 110 -6.16 -12.46 -10.22
N GLU A 111 -7.47 -12.65 -10.30
CA GLU A 111 -8.30 -12.10 -11.38
C GLU A 111 -8.29 -10.57 -11.35
N ALA A 112 -8.49 -9.98 -10.17
CA ALA A 112 -8.38 -8.55 -9.98
C ALA A 112 -6.98 -8.04 -10.37
N PHE A 113 -5.91 -8.73 -9.98
CA PHE A 113 -4.56 -8.37 -10.41
C PHE A 113 -4.38 -8.42 -11.93
N CYS A 114 -4.85 -9.47 -12.61
CA CYS A 114 -4.78 -9.55 -14.07
C CYS A 114 -5.50 -8.37 -14.73
N GLU A 115 -6.70 -8.01 -14.24
CA GLU A 115 -7.44 -6.84 -14.73
C GLU A 115 -6.70 -5.53 -14.45
N ASP A 116 -6.14 -5.39 -13.24
CA ASP A 116 -5.49 -4.19 -12.72
C ASP A 116 -4.16 -3.90 -13.44
N ALA A 117 -3.32 -4.92 -13.60
CA ALA A 117 -1.96 -4.83 -14.13
C ALA A 117 -1.86 -5.14 -15.64
N ASP A 118 -2.98 -5.46 -16.30
CA ASP A 118 -2.99 -6.03 -17.66
C ASP A 118 -2.06 -7.25 -17.77
N ALA A 119 -2.07 -8.05 -16.69
CA ALA A 119 -1.25 -9.25 -16.55
C ALA A 119 -2.03 -10.49 -16.98
N ASP A 120 -1.30 -11.55 -17.32
CA ASP A 120 -1.86 -12.82 -17.78
C ASP A 120 -1.41 -13.98 -16.89
N LEU A 121 -1.91 -14.00 -15.64
CA LEU A 121 -1.72 -15.13 -14.72
C LEU A 121 -2.70 -16.26 -15.03
N ASP A 122 -2.25 -17.52 -14.94
CA ASP A 122 -3.09 -18.71 -15.13
C ASP A 122 -4.06 -18.89 -13.93
N LEU A 123 -5.21 -18.24 -14.01
CA LEU A 123 -6.30 -18.37 -13.01
C LEU A 123 -6.83 -19.80 -12.90
N GLY A 124 -6.60 -20.63 -13.92
CA GLY A 124 -6.97 -22.04 -13.90
C GLY A 124 -6.18 -22.85 -12.88
N LEU A 125 -5.06 -22.33 -12.36
CA LEU A 125 -4.31 -22.93 -11.26
C LEU A 125 -5.11 -23.06 -9.98
N TYR A 126 -6.03 -22.12 -9.75
CA TYR A 126 -6.84 -22.11 -8.54
C TYR A 126 -8.00 -23.08 -8.61
N SER A 127 -8.17 -23.88 -9.68
CA SER A 127 -9.22 -24.88 -9.75
C SER A 127 -8.93 -26.07 -8.80
N ARG A 128 -10.00 -26.76 -8.36
CA ARG A 128 -9.86 -27.96 -7.53
C ARG A 128 -8.99 -29.02 -8.22
N LYS A 129 -8.12 -29.68 -7.46
CA LYS A 129 -7.35 -30.87 -7.88
C LYS A 129 -6.39 -30.63 -9.05
N ARG A 130 -5.76 -29.44 -9.12
CA ARG A 130 -4.69 -29.15 -10.10
C ARG A 130 -3.47 -30.05 -9.86
N LEU A 131 -2.93 -30.58 -10.96
CA LEU A 131 -1.72 -31.38 -10.97
C LEU A 131 -0.52 -30.47 -11.25
N PHE A 132 0.56 -30.68 -10.50
CA PHE A 132 1.81 -29.96 -10.68
C PHE A 132 2.92 -30.93 -11.07
N ARG A 133 3.74 -30.55 -12.04
CA ARG A 133 4.90 -31.33 -12.46
C ARG A 133 6.09 -31.05 -11.54
N LEU A 134 6.65 -32.09 -10.93
CA LEU A 134 7.78 -31.96 -10.00
C LEU A 134 9.01 -31.31 -10.66
N PRO A 135 9.83 -30.57 -9.88
CA PRO A 135 11.16 -30.14 -10.32
C PRO A 135 11.97 -31.31 -10.89
N GLY A 136 12.75 -31.05 -11.92
CA GLY A 136 13.58 -32.03 -12.63
C GLY A 136 12.86 -32.95 -13.61
N VAL A 137 11.53 -33.02 -13.60
CA VAL A 137 10.78 -33.81 -14.58
C VAL A 137 10.73 -33.09 -15.94
N GLU A 138 11.02 -33.84 -17.00
CA GLU A 138 11.01 -33.36 -18.39
C GLU A 138 9.62 -32.92 -18.85
N HIS A 139 9.57 -31.81 -19.58
CA HIS A 139 8.36 -31.40 -20.29
C HIS A 139 8.13 -32.31 -21.49
N SER A 140 6.91 -32.87 -21.62
CA SER A 140 6.59 -33.89 -22.64
C SER A 140 6.93 -33.46 -24.07
N ASN A 141 6.75 -32.17 -24.38
CA ASN A 141 6.91 -31.66 -25.75
C ASN A 141 8.33 -31.16 -26.06
N SER A 142 9.07 -30.65 -25.08
CA SER A 142 10.38 -30.03 -25.31
C SER A 142 11.54 -30.91 -24.83
N GLY A 143 11.27 -31.90 -23.96
CA GLY A 143 12.30 -32.70 -23.29
C GLY A 143 13.12 -31.90 -22.26
N ILE A 144 12.84 -30.61 -22.08
CA ILE A 144 13.58 -29.76 -21.13
C ILE A 144 13.00 -29.99 -19.73
N PRO A 145 13.84 -30.29 -18.72
CA PRO A 145 13.37 -30.48 -17.36
C PRO A 145 12.86 -29.19 -16.74
N LYS A 146 11.99 -29.32 -15.73
CA LYS A 146 11.60 -28.20 -14.88
C LYS A 146 12.79 -27.82 -14.01
N VAL A 147 13.27 -26.59 -14.10
CA VAL A 147 14.46 -26.14 -13.35
C VAL A 147 14.14 -24.92 -12.51
N GLU A 148 14.75 -24.85 -11.35
CA GLU A 148 14.73 -23.65 -10.51
C GLU A 148 15.49 -22.52 -11.20
N ILE A 149 14.99 -21.30 -11.08
CA ILE A 149 15.56 -20.10 -11.68
C ILE A 149 15.62 -18.98 -10.65
N GLU A 150 16.50 -18.00 -10.88
CA GLU A 150 16.49 -16.77 -10.09
C GLU A 150 15.71 -15.67 -10.80
N PRO A 151 15.11 -14.73 -10.06
CA PRO A 151 14.40 -13.58 -10.63
C PRO A 151 15.24 -12.72 -11.59
N THR A 152 16.57 -12.70 -11.39
CA THR A 152 17.50 -11.87 -12.18
C THR A 152 18.00 -12.56 -13.47
N TRP A 153 17.55 -13.79 -13.75
CA TRP A 153 18.04 -14.53 -14.92
C TRP A 153 17.30 -14.10 -16.18
N ASP A 154 18.07 -13.63 -17.16
CA ASP A 154 17.57 -13.43 -18.51
C ASP A 154 17.21 -14.76 -19.20
N ARG A 155 16.50 -14.65 -20.32
CA ARG A 155 16.09 -15.77 -21.16
C ARG A 155 17.27 -16.68 -21.54
N THR A 156 18.40 -16.11 -21.93
CA THR A 156 19.58 -16.87 -22.38
C THR A 156 20.14 -17.73 -21.25
N ARG A 157 20.24 -17.17 -20.05
CA ARG A 157 20.68 -17.88 -18.85
C ARG A 157 19.69 -18.98 -18.47
N ILE A 158 18.40 -18.70 -18.42
CA ILE A 158 17.36 -19.71 -18.12
C ILE A 158 17.50 -20.91 -19.06
N PHE A 159 17.58 -20.68 -20.38
CA PHE A 159 17.72 -21.78 -21.34
C PHE A 159 19.06 -22.51 -21.22
N ARG A 160 20.16 -21.81 -20.91
CA ARG A 160 21.47 -22.45 -20.71
C ARG A 160 21.44 -23.40 -19.52
N GLU A 161 20.92 -22.95 -18.37
CA GLU A 161 20.84 -23.80 -17.18
C GLU A 161 19.84 -24.94 -17.39
N ALA A 162 18.67 -24.67 -18.00
CA ALA A 162 17.68 -25.70 -18.27
C ALA A 162 18.19 -26.83 -19.19
N ASN A 163 19.07 -26.53 -20.14
CA ASN A 163 19.68 -27.53 -21.04
C ASN A 163 20.99 -28.13 -20.51
N GLY A 164 21.63 -27.51 -19.53
CA GLY A 164 22.93 -27.91 -18.99
C GLY A 164 22.85 -28.69 -17.67
N THR A 165 21.73 -28.62 -16.97
CA THR A 165 21.58 -29.18 -15.62
C THR A 165 21.10 -30.64 -15.66
N ASN A 166 21.66 -31.49 -14.80
CA ASN A 166 21.00 -32.72 -14.34
C ASN A 166 20.26 -32.37 -13.04
N PRO A 167 18.99 -31.94 -13.11
CA PRO A 167 18.28 -31.46 -11.93
C PRO A 167 18.09 -32.60 -10.94
N ASN A 168 18.21 -32.27 -9.65
CA ASN A 168 17.90 -33.19 -8.58
C ASN A 168 16.37 -33.33 -8.49
N THR A 169 15.81 -34.41 -9.04
CA THR A 169 14.38 -34.65 -9.05
C THR A 169 13.93 -35.17 -7.68
N PRO A 170 13.06 -34.45 -6.94
CA PRO A 170 12.51 -34.94 -5.69
C PRO A 170 11.72 -36.23 -5.91
N ALA A 171 11.77 -37.16 -4.95
CA ALA A 171 11.10 -38.45 -5.08
C ALA A 171 9.56 -38.32 -5.01
N THR A 172 9.09 -37.36 -4.21
CA THR A 172 7.68 -37.12 -3.93
C THR A 172 7.36 -35.64 -3.89
N TYR A 173 6.07 -35.31 -3.98
CA TYR A 173 5.60 -33.94 -3.75
C TYR A 173 5.78 -33.50 -2.29
N ALA A 174 5.80 -34.44 -1.34
CA ALA A 174 6.07 -34.12 0.06
C ALA A 174 7.48 -33.55 0.24
N ASP A 175 8.47 -34.05 -0.53
CA ASP A 175 9.84 -33.52 -0.53
C ASP A 175 9.86 -32.05 -1.02
N VAL A 176 9.08 -31.72 -2.05
CA VAL A 176 8.94 -30.34 -2.56
C VAL A 176 8.33 -29.42 -1.51
N LEU A 177 7.28 -29.88 -0.82
CA LEU A 177 6.67 -29.11 0.26
C LEU A 177 7.63 -28.94 1.43
N TRP A 178 8.42 -29.96 1.77
CA TRP A 178 9.40 -29.85 2.84
C TRP A 178 10.49 -28.83 2.52
N ASP A 179 11.04 -28.85 1.31
CA ASP A 179 12.06 -27.90 0.87
C ASP A 179 11.58 -26.44 0.93
N MET A 180 10.31 -26.21 0.57
CA MET A 180 9.70 -24.89 0.61
C MET A 180 9.32 -24.43 2.02
N PHE A 181 8.65 -25.29 2.79
CA PHE A 181 7.99 -24.90 4.04
C PHE A 181 8.75 -25.34 5.31
N GLY A 182 9.73 -26.24 5.20
CA GLY A 182 10.54 -26.75 6.31
C GLY A 182 11.65 -25.78 6.76
N GLN A 183 11.65 -24.56 6.26
CA GLN A 183 12.64 -23.53 6.59
C GLN A 183 12.46 -23.03 8.04
N GLU A 184 13.55 -22.66 8.71
CA GLU A 184 13.50 -22.15 10.10
C GLU A 184 12.61 -20.91 10.25
N SER A 185 12.54 -20.06 9.22
CA SER A 185 11.68 -18.88 9.17
C SER A 185 10.18 -19.21 9.21
N LEU A 186 9.78 -20.41 8.82
CA LEU A 186 8.39 -20.84 8.65
C LEU A 186 7.96 -21.90 9.67
N THR A 187 8.86 -22.30 10.56
CA THR A 187 8.64 -23.38 11.54
C THR A 187 8.69 -22.89 12.98
N VAL A 188 7.99 -23.57 13.87
CA VAL A 188 8.01 -23.31 15.31
C VAL A 188 9.26 -23.97 15.89
N GLY A 189 10.38 -23.23 15.90
CA GLY A 189 11.75 -23.65 16.26
C GLY A 189 11.89 -24.85 17.21
N THR A 190 11.73 -26.06 16.67
CA THR A 190 11.59 -27.28 17.46
C THR A 190 12.89 -28.07 17.46
N VAL A 191 13.54 -28.12 18.62
CA VAL A 191 14.63 -29.05 18.90
C VAL A 191 13.99 -30.40 19.29
N GLY A 192 13.67 -31.25 18.31
CA GLY A 192 12.99 -32.56 18.52
C GLY A 192 13.03 -33.47 17.28
N PRO A 193 12.94 -34.81 17.42
CA PRO A 193 13.67 -35.75 16.57
C PRO A 193 13.11 -35.86 15.16
N GLU A 194 14.02 -35.81 14.18
CA GLU A 194 13.83 -36.01 12.74
C GLU A 194 13.19 -34.84 11.97
N VAL A 195 13.84 -33.67 12.04
CA VAL A 195 13.66 -32.48 11.16
C VAL A 195 13.98 -32.78 9.67
N ASN A 196 14.06 -34.04 9.25
CA ASN A 196 14.40 -34.43 7.88
C ASN A 196 13.46 -35.51 7.33
N GLN A 197 12.25 -35.63 7.88
CA GLN A 197 11.21 -36.48 7.32
C GLN A 197 10.07 -35.62 6.75
N PRO A 198 9.86 -35.60 5.42
CA PRO A 198 8.82 -34.80 4.75
C PRO A 198 7.42 -34.97 5.33
N GLN A 199 7.14 -36.15 5.88
CA GLN A 199 5.89 -36.54 6.50
C GLN A 199 5.59 -35.87 7.86
N ASN A 200 6.57 -35.21 8.48
CA ASN A 200 6.39 -34.46 9.74
C ASN A 200 6.08 -32.97 9.54
N LEU A 201 5.95 -32.48 8.30
CA LEU A 201 5.87 -31.05 7.98
C LEU A 201 4.83 -30.33 8.84
N PHE A 202 3.62 -30.89 8.94
CA PHE A 202 2.52 -30.31 9.72
C PHE A 202 2.81 -30.09 11.20
N GLN A 203 3.73 -30.84 11.80
CA GLN A 203 4.04 -30.70 13.23
C GLN A 203 4.94 -29.50 13.50
N VAL A 204 5.66 -29.04 12.48
CA VAL A 204 6.66 -27.99 12.60
C VAL A 204 6.20 -26.67 11.98
N LEU A 205 5.20 -26.67 11.08
CA LEU A 205 4.67 -25.43 10.48
C LEU A 205 4.15 -24.48 11.55
N ASP A 206 4.54 -23.22 11.43
CA ASP A 206 3.99 -22.12 12.19
C ASP A 206 2.75 -21.58 11.44
N PRO A 207 1.52 -21.78 11.95
CA PRO A 207 0.31 -21.35 11.25
C PRO A 207 0.28 -19.85 10.98
N GLU A 208 0.77 -19.03 11.92
CA GLU A 208 0.79 -17.56 11.78
C GLU A 208 1.72 -17.10 10.64
N LYS A 209 2.72 -17.92 10.29
CA LYS A 209 3.69 -17.61 9.24
C LYS A 209 3.39 -18.28 7.91
N THR A 210 2.57 -19.33 7.92
CA THR A 210 2.37 -20.20 6.75
C THR A 210 0.94 -20.20 6.23
N LEU A 211 -0.04 -19.74 7.00
CA LEU A 211 -1.39 -19.51 6.51
C LEU A 211 -1.50 -18.07 6.01
N LEU A 212 -2.07 -17.92 4.82
CA LEU A 212 -2.45 -16.63 4.29
C LEU A 212 -3.86 -16.34 4.78
N GLU A 213 -3.97 -15.41 5.71
CA GLU A 213 -5.25 -14.95 6.23
C GLU A 213 -5.79 -13.88 5.30
N PHE A 214 -6.84 -14.21 4.57
CA PHE A 214 -7.68 -13.16 4.04
C PHE A 214 -8.44 -12.59 5.22
N ALA A 215 -8.49 -11.27 5.34
CA ALA A 215 -9.51 -10.64 6.17
C ALA A 215 -10.85 -11.20 5.70
N HIS A 216 -11.40 -12.18 6.43
CA HIS A 216 -12.79 -12.56 6.31
C HIS A 216 -13.53 -11.24 6.32
N ASP A 217 -14.40 -11.00 5.33
CA ASP A 217 -15.24 -9.83 5.34
C ASP A 217 -15.98 -9.89 6.68
N GLU A 218 -15.45 -9.19 7.71
CA GLU A 218 -16.18 -8.80 8.88
C GLU A 218 -17.44 -8.20 8.30
N LEU A 219 -18.55 -8.91 8.53
CA LEU A 219 -19.92 -8.56 8.16
C LEU A 219 -19.96 -7.15 7.61
N GLU A 220 -20.08 -7.02 6.28
CA GLU A 220 -20.47 -5.81 5.57
C GLU A 220 -20.53 -4.59 6.49
N ASN A 221 -19.38 -4.05 6.90
CA ASN A 221 -19.36 -2.64 7.28
C ASN A 221 -19.41 -1.90 5.93
N GLU A 222 -20.53 -2.07 5.21
CA GLU A 222 -21.19 -0.93 4.58
C GLU A 222 -21.05 0.15 5.64
N ILE A 223 -20.27 1.19 5.32
CA ILE A 223 -20.20 2.39 6.16
C ILE A 223 -21.65 2.69 6.53
N GLU A 224 -22.00 2.54 7.82
CA GLU A 224 -23.37 2.75 8.32
C GLU A 224 -23.77 4.13 7.81
N THR A 225 -24.56 4.20 6.74
CA THR A 225 -24.53 5.36 5.85
C THR A 225 -25.10 6.55 6.62
N PRO A 226 -24.27 7.49 7.12
CA PRO A 226 -24.82 8.70 7.66
C PRO A 226 -25.22 9.49 6.43
N LEU A 227 -26.53 9.63 6.20
CA LEU A 227 -27.03 10.35 5.04
C LEU A 227 -26.77 11.86 5.27
N ILE A 228 -25.57 12.32 4.89
CA ILE A 228 -25.13 13.73 5.03
C ILE A 228 -25.56 14.57 3.81
N GLU A 229 -25.99 13.92 2.72
CA GLU A 229 -26.43 14.59 1.50
C GLU A 229 -27.54 15.61 1.78
N GLN A 230 -27.31 16.85 1.36
CA GLN A 230 -28.27 17.94 1.48
C GLN A 230 -28.93 18.14 0.12
N VAL A 231 -30.22 17.81 0.03
CA VAL A 231 -30.96 17.78 -1.24
C VAL A 231 -31.09 19.17 -1.88
N ALA A 232 -31.09 20.25 -1.08
CA ALA A 232 -31.20 21.61 -1.58
C ALA A 232 -29.82 22.27 -1.67
N TYR A 233 -29.56 22.97 -2.77
CA TYR A 233 -28.41 23.86 -2.88
C TYR A 233 -28.59 25.05 -1.91
N PRO A 234 -27.55 25.46 -1.16
CA PRO A 234 -27.69 26.53 -0.18
C PRO A 234 -28.03 27.89 -0.81
N GLU A 235 -28.87 28.67 -0.13
CA GLU A 235 -29.14 30.06 -0.52
C GLU A 235 -27.98 31.00 -0.13
N ASP A 236 -27.28 30.68 0.97
CA ASP A 236 -26.09 31.41 1.42
C ASP A 236 -24.82 30.83 0.78
N SER A 237 -24.04 31.70 0.14
CA SER A 237 -22.74 31.35 -0.43
C SER A 237 -21.72 30.82 0.59
N ALA A 238 -21.87 31.18 1.87
CA ALA A 238 -20.97 30.72 2.94
C ALA A 238 -21.13 29.22 3.24
N ASP A 239 -22.29 28.64 2.95
CA ASP A 239 -22.60 27.22 3.19
C ASP A 239 -22.24 26.34 1.98
N VAL A 240 -21.94 26.95 0.82
CA VAL A 240 -21.60 26.25 -0.42
C VAL A 240 -20.36 25.34 -0.27
N PRO A 241 -19.27 25.74 0.43
CA PRO A 241 -18.13 24.86 0.68
C PRO A 241 -18.53 23.57 1.40
N GLU A 242 -19.30 23.66 2.49
CA GLU A 242 -19.76 22.50 3.25
C GLU A 242 -20.65 21.61 2.39
N TRP A 243 -21.63 22.20 1.72
CA TRP A 243 -22.51 21.48 0.80
C TRP A 243 -21.73 20.76 -0.31
N SER A 244 -20.71 21.41 -0.87
CA SER A 244 -19.98 20.89 -2.04
C SER A 244 -19.19 19.63 -1.73
N MET A 245 -18.64 19.49 -0.51
CA MET A 245 -17.89 18.31 -0.08
C MET A 245 -18.73 17.03 -0.07
N TYR A 246 -20.06 17.15 0.06
CA TYR A 246 -20.96 16.00 0.15
C TYR A 246 -21.86 15.83 -1.07
N ASN A 247 -22.04 16.85 -1.91
CA ASN A 247 -23.06 16.81 -2.98
C ASN A 247 -22.52 17.05 -4.41
N THR A 248 -21.29 17.55 -4.60
CA THR A 248 -20.72 17.76 -5.95
C THR A 248 -20.10 16.51 -6.55
N GLN A 249 -19.78 16.54 -7.85
CA GLN A 249 -19.10 15.43 -8.54
C GLN A 249 -17.76 15.11 -7.85
N GLU A 250 -17.61 13.87 -7.40
CA GLU A 250 -16.41 13.37 -6.73
C GLU A 250 -15.19 13.30 -7.66
N PHE A 251 -14.00 13.36 -7.06
CA PHE A 251 -12.76 12.96 -7.73
C PHE A 251 -12.42 11.52 -7.35
N SER A 252 -12.21 10.68 -8.36
CA SER A 252 -11.78 9.29 -8.17
C SER A 252 -10.36 9.11 -8.70
N PRO A 253 -9.38 8.80 -7.83
CA PRO A 253 -7.99 8.55 -8.24
C PRO A 253 -7.81 7.40 -9.23
N TYR A 254 -8.82 6.54 -9.37
CA TYR A 254 -8.76 5.31 -10.17
C TYR A 254 -9.52 5.42 -11.50
N ALA A 255 -10.38 6.44 -11.65
CA ALA A 255 -11.21 6.59 -12.83
C ALA A 255 -10.35 6.89 -14.06
N LEU A 256 -10.61 6.16 -15.15
CA LEU A 256 -9.98 6.35 -16.46
C LEU A 256 -8.45 6.25 -16.47
N ALA A 257 -7.86 5.59 -15.46
CA ALA A 257 -6.44 5.26 -15.44
C ALA A 257 -6.19 3.99 -16.28
N SER A 258 -5.27 4.05 -17.25
CA SER A 258 -4.88 2.92 -18.11
C SER A 258 -3.50 2.35 -17.74
N GLY A 259 -3.12 2.45 -16.47
CA GLY A 259 -1.76 2.22 -15.98
C GLY A 259 -1.04 3.55 -15.78
N ASN A 260 -0.07 3.86 -16.64
CA ASN A 260 0.46 5.21 -16.78
C ASN A 260 -0.22 5.93 -17.95
N PRO A 261 -0.56 7.23 -17.78
CA PRO A 261 -0.21 8.07 -16.64
C PRO A 261 -1.23 7.98 -15.47
N ARG A 262 -0.72 8.00 -14.22
CA ARG A 262 -1.50 7.86 -12.97
C ARG A 262 -2.25 9.13 -12.56
N SER A 263 -3.31 9.03 -11.78
CA SER A 263 -3.99 10.20 -11.20
C SER A 263 -3.23 10.71 -9.99
N VAL A 264 -3.23 12.02 -9.76
CA VAL A 264 -2.64 12.64 -8.58
C VAL A 264 -3.61 13.65 -8.00
N ALA A 265 -3.80 13.64 -6.68
CA ALA A 265 -4.56 14.67 -5.98
C ALA A 265 -3.85 15.08 -4.69
N ALA A 266 -3.73 16.38 -4.46
CA ALA A 266 -3.31 16.97 -3.21
C ALA A 266 -4.54 17.55 -2.50
N VAL A 267 -4.85 17.02 -1.31
CA VAL A 267 -6.09 17.35 -0.60
C VAL A 267 -5.88 17.58 0.88
N ARG A 268 -6.80 18.31 1.50
CA ARG A 268 -6.97 18.39 2.95
C ARG A 268 -8.25 17.65 3.34
N VAL A 269 -8.15 16.73 4.29
CA VAL A 269 -9.29 15.98 4.84
C VAL A 269 -10.17 16.94 5.65
N LYS A 270 -11.49 16.92 5.42
CA LYS A 270 -12.44 17.86 6.04
C LYS A 270 -13.47 17.19 6.95
N GLY A 271 -13.54 15.88 6.95
CA GLY A 271 -14.53 15.10 7.69
C GLY A 271 -14.30 13.61 7.52
N GLY A 272 -15.12 12.80 8.20
CA GLY A 272 -15.02 11.35 8.14
C GLY A 272 -15.56 10.74 6.83
N PRO A 273 -15.21 9.48 6.54
CA PRO A 273 -15.73 8.74 5.40
C PRO A 273 -17.27 8.65 5.40
N PHE A 274 -17.89 8.71 4.22
CA PHE A 274 -19.34 8.61 4.00
C PHE A 274 -19.66 7.86 2.70
N ALA A 275 -20.94 7.53 2.50
CA ALA A 275 -21.45 6.93 1.27
C ALA A 275 -22.67 7.70 0.73
N ARG A 276 -22.90 7.63 -0.59
CA ARG A 276 -24.03 8.29 -1.28
C ARG A 276 -25.08 7.27 -1.72
N ARG A 277 -26.37 7.64 -1.67
CA ARG A 277 -27.49 6.71 -1.92
C ARG A 277 -27.52 6.17 -3.35
N ASP A 278 -27.21 7.00 -4.34
CA ASP A 278 -27.38 6.66 -5.77
C ASP A 278 -26.09 6.19 -6.47
N LYS A 279 -25.01 5.92 -5.71
CA LYS A 279 -23.77 5.35 -6.24
C LYS A 279 -23.76 3.83 -6.01
N ARG A 280 -23.53 3.04 -7.07
CA ARG A 280 -23.46 1.57 -7.00
C ARG A 280 -22.48 1.15 -5.90
N GLY A 281 -22.94 0.29 -4.98
CA GLY A 281 -22.10 -0.36 -3.97
C GLY A 281 -21.63 0.54 -2.83
N GLY A 282 -22.28 1.69 -2.58
CA GLY A 282 -21.96 2.53 -1.42
C GLY A 282 -20.52 3.04 -1.42
N ALA A 283 -19.99 3.41 -2.59
CA ALA A 283 -18.59 3.81 -2.75
C ALA A 283 -18.15 4.81 -1.67
N THR A 284 -17.09 4.46 -0.95
CA THR A 284 -16.55 5.26 0.14
C THR A 284 -16.03 6.59 -0.38
N MET A 285 -16.49 7.68 0.21
CA MET A 285 -16.04 9.03 -0.08
C MET A 285 -15.54 9.71 1.18
N VAL A 286 -14.60 10.63 1.01
CA VAL A 286 -14.09 11.50 2.07
C VAL A 286 -14.35 12.95 1.67
N PRO A 287 -15.00 13.76 2.52
CA PRO A 287 -15.15 15.18 2.25
C PRO A 287 -13.77 15.85 2.32
N ALA A 288 -13.40 16.57 1.26
CA ALA A 288 -12.07 17.11 1.12
C ALA A 288 -12.06 18.51 0.49
N TYR A 289 -10.98 19.23 0.76
CA TYR A 289 -10.59 20.41 0.00
C TYR A 289 -9.43 20.04 -0.93
N PHE A 290 -9.59 20.26 -2.22
CA PHE A 290 -8.60 19.98 -3.24
C PHE A 290 -7.74 21.22 -3.48
N TYR A 291 -6.44 21.11 -3.20
CA TYR A 291 -5.45 22.10 -3.67
C TYR A 291 -5.24 21.95 -5.18
N GLY A 292 -5.22 20.70 -5.65
CA GLY A 292 -5.17 20.37 -7.06
C GLY A 292 -5.36 18.88 -7.27
N ALA A 293 -5.99 18.48 -8.36
CA ALA A 293 -6.07 17.09 -8.80
C ALA A 293 -6.17 16.98 -10.32
N VAL A 294 -5.54 15.94 -10.87
CA VAL A 294 -5.56 15.59 -12.28
C VAL A 294 -5.74 14.07 -12.40
N GLY A 295 -6.76 13.65 -13.16
CA GLY A 295 -7.06 12.25 -13.44
C GLY A 295 -6.05 11.60 -14.40
N GLY A 296 -6.13 10.27 -14.49
CA GLY A 296 -5.30 9.45 -15.37
C GLY A 296 -5.30 9.92 -16.83
N ASP A 297 -6.46 10.38 -17.32
CA ASP A 297 -6.66 10.88 -18.67
C ASP A 297 -6.16 12.32 -18.90
N GLY A 298 -5.83 13.05 -17.83
CA GLY A 298 -5.46 14.47 -17.88
C GLY A 298 -6.62 15.45 -18.12
N GLU A 299 -7.83 14.96 -18.38
CA GLU A 299 -9.01 15.80 -18.65
C GLU A 299 -9.79 16.12 -17.38
N PHE A 300 -9.84 15.18 -16.44
CA PHE A 300 -10.56 15.37 -15.19
C PHE A 300 -9.72 16.13 -14.16
N THR A 301 -10.15 17.34 -13.76
CA THR A 301 -9.39 18.20 -12.84
C THR A 301 -10.22 18.79 -11.70
N LYS A 302 -9.56 19.11 -10.58
CA LYS A 302 -10.12 19.87 -9.45
C LYS A 302 -9.08 20.87 -8.96
N GLN A 303 -9.47 22.12 -8.74
CA GLN A 303 -8.57 23.17 -8.24
C GLN A 303 -9.29 24.03 -7.21
N ASP A 304 -8.62 24.27 -6.08
CA ASP A 304 -9.06 25.19 -5.02
C ASP A 304 -10.54 25.02 -4.64
N VAL A 305 -11.00 23.76 -4.60
CA VAL A 305 -12.43 23.43 -4.53
C VAL A 305 -12.74 22.39 -3.47
N HIS A 306 -13.88 22.55 -2.81
CA HIS A 306 -14.44 21.57 -1.89
C HIS A 306 -15.21 20.52 -2.68
N ALA A 307 -14.84 19.25 -2.54
CA ALA A 307 -15.48 18.13 -3.23
C ALA A 307 -15.24 16.82 -2.48
N PRO A 308 -15.99 15.75 -2.77
CA PRO A 308 -15.66 14.43 -2.26
C PRO A 308 -14.45 13.82 -3.00
N LEU A 309 -13.55 13.18 -2.24
CA LEU A 309 -12.55 12.24 -2.73
C LEU A 309 -13.11 10.82 -2.61
N GLN A 310 -13.19 10.08 -3.72
CA GLN A 310 -13.62 8.69 -3.71
C GLN A 310 -12.44 7.75 -3.40
N LEU A 311 -12.66 6.82 -2.48
CA LEU A 311 -11.71 5.76 -2.13
C LEU A 311 -12.17 4.42 -2.71
N SER A 312 -11.20 3.57 -3.06
CA SER A 312 -11.46 2.16 -3.34
C SER A 312 -11.64 1.40 -2.01
N LYS A 313 -12.10 0.14 -2.10
CA LYS A 313 -12.13 -0.76 -0.93
C LYS A 313 -10.73 -0.97 -0.33
N LYS A 314 -9.68 -1.04 -1.16
CA LYS A 314 -8.29 -1.22 -0.72
C LYS A 314 -7.77 0.00 0.04
N ASP A 315 -8.01 1.20 -0.51
CA ASP A 315 -7.51 2.44 0.09
C ASP A 315 -8.31 2.85 1.33
N TYR A 316 -9.58 2.49 1.42
CA TYR A 316 -10.36 2.67 2.63
C TYR A 316 -9.83 1.80 3.79
N ARG A 317 -9.43 0.56 3.54
CA ARG A 317 -8.91 -0.36 4.58
C ARG A 317 -7.63 0.15 5.26
N LYS A 318 -6.82 0.92 4.55
CA LYS A 318 -5.60 1.54 5.08
C LYS A 318 -5.76 3.03 5.42
N TRP A 319 -6.99 3.54 5.43
CA TRP A 319 -7.25 4.94 5.72
C TRP A 319 -7.11 5.21 7.22
N ASP A 320 -6.05 5.90 7.61
CA ASP A 320 -5.75 6.28 9.00
C ASP A 320 -5.71 7.81 9.21
N TYR A 321 -6.15 8.59 8.21
CA TYR A 321 -6.01 10.04 8.18
C TYR A 321 -7.12 10.80 8.92
N GLU A 322 -6.73 11.81 9.69
CA GLU A 322 -7.61 12.64 10.52
C GLU A 322 -8.08 13.92 9.82
N VAL A 323 -9.16 14.52 10.35
CA VAL A 323 -9.67 15.80 9.87
C VAL A 323 -8.61 16.88 10.03
N GLY A 324 -8.33 17.61 8.94
CA GLY A 324 -7.34 18.67 8.90
C GLY A 324 -5.97 18.22 8.40
N GLU A 325 -5.72 16.90 8.31
CA GLU A 325 -4.51 16.38 7.67
C GLU A 325 -4.51 16.67 6.17
N LYS A 326 -3.31 16.83 5.62
CA LYS A 326 -3.09 17.10 4.21
C LYS A 326 -2.38 15.89 3.65
N ILE A 327 -2.93 15.39 2.56
CA ILE A 327 -2.45 14.19 1.94
C ILE A 327 -2.24 14.40 0.45
N VAL A 328 -1.29 13.66 -0.10
CA VAL A 328 -1.19 13.47 -1.53
C VAL A 328 -1.52 12.02 -1.83
N ILE A 329 -2.46 11.81 -2.75
CA ILE A 329 -2.88 10.49 -3.22
C ILE A 329 -2.49 10.32 -4.69
N ILE A 330 -1.70 9.29 -4.96
CA ILE A 330 -1.30 8.86 -6.30
C ILE A 330 -2.06 7.58 -6.63
N GLY A 331 -3.13 7.71 -7.40
CA GLY A 331 -4.02 6.62 -7.77
C GLY A 331 -3.76 6.09 -9.18
N GLY A 332 -4.08 4.81 -9.40
CA GLY A 332 -3.96 4.16 -10.69
C GLY A 332 -5.07 3.13 -10.91
N LYS A 333 -4.96 2.36 -11.99
CA LYS A 333 -5.96 1.35 -12.37
C LYS A 333 -6.16 0.28 -11.30
N SER A 334 -5.12 -0.03 -10.51
CA SER A 334 -5.10 -1.09 -9.48
C SER A 334 -6.07 -0.91 -8.31
N GLY A 335 -6.71 0.25 -8.21
CA GLY A 335 -7.54 0.58 -7.06
C GLY A 335 -6.74 0.67 -5.75
N SER A 336 -5.41 0.67 -5.77
CA SER A 336 -4.58 0.89 -4.58
C SER A 336 -3.66 2.08 -4.84
N SER A 337 -3.81 3.12 -4.03
CA SER A 337 -3.02 4.35 -4.17
C SER A 337 -1.82 4.36 -3.24
N ARG A 338 -0.82 5.14 -3.59
CA ARG A 338 0.15 5.65 -2.61
C ARG A 338 -0.46 6.88 -1.97
N ILE A 339 -0.54 6.89 -0.64
CA ILE A 339 -1.11 8.01 0.12
C ILE A 339 -0.04 8.48 1.09
N PHE A 340 0.30 9.76 1.03
CA PHE A 340 1.32 10.37 1.87
C PHE A 340 0.68 11.45 2.73
N SER A 341 1.01 11.48 4.02
CA SER A 341 0.82 12.68 4.82
C SER A 341 1.90 13.70 4.45
N VAL A 342 1.47 14.93 4.16
CA VAL A 342 2.33 16.01 3.70
C VAL A 342 2.06 17.27 4.51
N SER A 343 3.03 18.18 4.54
CA SER A 343 2.85 19.52 5.11
C SER A 343 1.87 20.37 4.28
N SER A 344 1.35 21.44 4.89
CA SER A 344 0.51 22.43 4.20
C SER A 344 1.19 23.02 2.95
N TRP A 345 2.50 23.24 3.03
CA TRP A 345 3.29 23.77 1.92
C TRP A 345 3.36 22.78 0.78
N GLU A 346 3.74 21.53 1.06
CA GLU A 346 3.84 20.47 0.05
C GLU A 346 2.50 20.22 -0.65
N ALA A 347 1.40 20.12 0.10
CA ALA A 347 0.07 19.97 -0.47
C ALA A 347 -0.30 21.12 -1.44
N THR A 348 0.09 22.35 -1.10
CA THR A 348 -0.17 23.54 -1.91
C THR A 348 0.70 23.55 -3.16
N VAL A 349 2.00 23.27 -3.01
CA VAL A 349 2.97 23.23 -4.13
C VAL A 349 2.59 22.14 -5.11
N VAL A 350 2.34 20.91 -4.63
CA VAL A 350 1.91 19.79 -5.46
C VAL A 350 0.57 20.10 -6.14
N GLY A 351 -0.39 20.65 -5.40
CA GLY A 351 -1.69 21.06 -5.95
C GLY A 351 -1.58 22.08 -7.08
N HIS A 352 -0.77 23.12 -6.91
CA HIS A 352 -0.54 24.12 -7.96
C HIS A 352 0.27 23.58 -9.13
N ALA A 353 1.28 22.74 -8.87
CA ALA A 353 2.10 22.11 -9.91
C ALA A 353 1.25 21.29 -10.88
N LEU A 354 0.21 20.62 -10.38
CA LEU A 354 -0.70 19.80 -11.17
C LEU A 354 -1.46 20.57 -12.27
N LEU A 355 -1.73 21.87 -12.07
CA LEU A 355 -2.67 22.63 -12.92
C LEU A 355 -2.08 23.92 -13.50
N SER A 356 -0.79 24.19 -13.28
CA SER A 356 -0.11 25.34 -13.88
C SER A 356 0.07 25.18 -15.40
N GLU A 357 0.13 26.29 -16.15
CA GLU A 357 0.23 26.28 -17.62
C GLU A 357 1.49 25.57 -18.17
N GLU A 358 2.56 25.53 -17.37
CA GLU A 358 3.82 24.83 -17.69
C GLU A 358 4.01 23.53 -16.88
N GLY A 359 3.07 23.21 -15.99
CA GLY A 359 3.14 22.06 -15.10
C GLY A 359 2.25 20.90 -15.53
N GLY A 360 2.07 19.96 -14.61
CA GLY A 360 1.31 18.75 -14.84
C GLY A 360 1.66 17.68 -13.81
N ARG A 361 1.19 16.46 -14.07
CA ARG A 361 1.42 15.33 -13.18
C ARG A 361 2.90 15.02 -12.99
N ASP A 362 3.69 15.04 -14.05
CA ASP A 362 5.13 14.76 -13.98
C ASP A 362 5.83 15.77 -13.07
N THR A 363 5.51 17.06 -13.19
CA THR A 363 6.04 18.11 -12.31
C THR A 363 5.64 17.89 -10.85
N ALA A 364 4.38 17.50 -10.59
CA ALA A 364 3.92 17.22 -9.24
C ALA A 364 4.59 15.98 -8.62
N LEU A 365 4.85 14.95 -9.43
CA LEU A 365 5.58 13.75 -9.02
C LEU A 365 7.07 14.04 -8.80
N ASP A 366 7.69 14.86 -9.65
CA ASP A 366 9.07 15.32 -9.47
C ASP A 366 9.21 16.09 -8.15
N CYS A 367 8.28 17.00 -7.84
CA CYS A 367 8.27 17.70 -6.55
C CYS A 367 8.21 16.72 -5.36
N LEU A 368 7.33 15.72 -5.41
CA LEU A 368 7.23 14.72 -4.34
C LEU A 368 8.52 13.88 -4.22
N SER A 369 9.11 13.49 -5.35
CA SER A 369 10.36 12.72 -5.36
C SER A 369 11.54 13.54 -4.84
N GLU A 370 11.60 14.84 -5.12
CA GLU A 370 12.62 15.75 -4.61
C GLU A 370 12.52 15.92 -3.09
N GLU A 371 11.31 15.91 -2.53
CA GLU A 371 11.05 15.92 -1.09
C GLU A 371 11.23 14.53 -0.42
N GLY A 372 11.62 13.51 -1.20
CA GLY A 372 12.00 12.19 -0.70
C GLY A 372 10.85 11.19 -0.59
N TYR A 373 9.67 11.49 -1.13
CA TYR A 373 8.56 10.55 -1.20
C TYR A 373 8.78 9.52 -2.32
N ASP A 374 8.53 8.25 -2.03
CA ASP A 374 8.58 7.21 -3.05
C ASP A 374 7.33 7.26 -3.93
N VAL A 375 7.43 8.02 -5.02
CA VAL A 375 6.35 8.15 -6.01
C VAL A 375 6.14 6.88 -6.84
N GLY A 376 7.09 5.95 -6.84
CA GLY A 376 7.04 4.62 -7.46
C GLY A 376 6.64 4.57 -8.95
N SER A 377 6.59 3.37 -9.51
CA SER A 377 5.98 3.08 -10.83
C SER A 377 4.58 2.45 -10.72
N SER A 378 4.26 1.83 -9.58
CA SER A 378 2.98 1.17 -9.24
C SER A 378 2.62 1.38 -7.76
N GLY A 379 1.35 1.11 -7.39
CA GLY A 379 0.71 1.62 -6.16
C GLY A 379 0.66 0.67 -4.96
N SER A 380 1.75 0.60 -4.19
CA SER A 380 1.78 0.23 -2.77
C SER A 380 2.92 0.99 -2.09
N GLY A 381 2.60 1.80 -1.09
CA GLY A 381 3.56 2.40 -0.17
C GLY A 381 2.99 2.17 1.22
N MET A 382 3.75 1.52 2.11
CA MET A 382 3.32 1.33 3.49
C MET A 382 3.07 2.71 4.11
N SER A 383 1.93 2.86 4.81
CA SER A 383 1.70 3.99 5.71
C SER A 383 2.83 3.99 6.74
N SER A 384 3.83 4.84 6.55
CA SER A 384 4.77 5.15 7.62
C SER A 384 4.07 6.13 8.55
N SER A 385 3.12 5.63 9.33
CA SER A 385 2.89 6.19 10.65
C SER A 385 4.22 6.00 11.40
N GLN A 386 5.06 7.04 11.39
CA GLN A 386 6.18 7.09 12.33
C GLN A 386 5.56 6.98 13.72
N GLU A 387 5.85 5.87 14.40
CA GLU A 387 5.53 5.58 15.79
C GLU A 387 5.68 6.85 16.64
N THR A 388 4.58 7.54 16.88
CA THR A 388 4.52 8.57 17.91
C THR A 388 3.76 7.95 19.06
N THR A 389 4.50 7.24 19.89
CA THR A 389 4.01 6.68 21.14
C THR A 389 3.30 7.78 21.93
N THR A 390 2.04 7.52 22.24
CA THR A 390 1.22 8.39 23.08
C THR A 390 1.89 8.67 24.42
N SER A 391 1.95 9.93 24.80
CA SER A 391 1.80 10.31 26.20
C SER A 391 0.98 11.59 26.30
N ARG A 392 -0.27 11.36 26.71
CA ARG A 392 -1.21 12.36 27.23
C ARG A 392 -0.52 13.22 28.30
N THR A 393 -0.68 14.54 28.21
CA THR A 393 -1.15 15.31 29.37
C THR A 393 -1.90 16.54 28.86
N ALA A 394 -3.21 16.53 29.03
CA ALA A 394 -3.98 17.77 29.08
C ALA A 394 -3.68 18.42 30.44
N THR A 395 -3.04 19.59 30.42
CA THR A 395 -3.13 20.56 31.52
C THR A 395 -3.13 21.96 30.91
N SER A 396 -4.21 22.68 31.20
CA SER A 396 -4.25 24.13 31.26
C SER A 396 -3.03 24.66 32.02
N ASP A 397 -2.29 25.59 31.43
CA ASP A 397 -1.96 26.87 32.05
C ASP A 397 -1.19 27.76 31.07
N GLU A 398 -1.44 29.05 31.22
CA GLU A 398 -0.89 30.21 30.54
C GLU A 398 0.64 30.32 30.77
N GLU A 399 1.44 29.44 30.18
CA GLU A 399 2.89 29.64 30.09
C GLU A 399 3.29 29.99 28.65
N SER A 400 4.04 31.10 28.53
CA SER A 400 4.55 31.67 27.29
C SER A 400 5.14 30.61 26.37
N ARG A 401 4.45 30.36 25.24
CA ARG A 401 4.92 29.47 24.16
C ARG A 401 6.29 29.96 23.69
N THR A 402 7.39 29.35 24.12
CA THR A 402 8.74 29.69 23.61
C THR A 402 9.08 28.83 22.40
N ILE A 403 9.76 29.42 21.41
CA ILE A 403 10.30 28.67 20.29
C ILE A 403 11.45 27.79 20.78
N TRP A 404 11.35 26.49 20.55
CA TRP A 404 12.41 25.55 20.90
C TRP A 404 13.56 25.64 19.88
N PRO A 405 14.83 25.58 20.34
CA PRO A 405 15.98 25.47 19.45
C PRO A 405 15.85 24.28 18.49
N ALA A 406 16.45 24.39 17.32
CA ALA A 406 16.42 23.32 16.34
C ALA A 406 17.21 22.10 16.84
N ARG A 407 16.69 20.90 16.54
CA ARG A 407 17.35 19.64 16.94
C ARG A 407 18.65 19.41 16.19
N GLU A 408 19.53 18.60 16.79
CA GLU A 408 20.78 18.15 16.17
C GLU A 408 20.54 17.31 14.90
N ASN A 409 19.41 16.61 14.83
CA ASN A 409 18.91 15.95 13.62
C ASN A 409 17.55 16.56 13.25
N PRO A 410 17.53 17.65 12.46
CA PRO A 410 16.30 18.32 12.06
C PRO A 410 15.34 17.36 11.37
N GLN A 411 14.06 17.46 11.69
CA GLN A 411 13.03 16.58 11.12
C GLN A 411 12.33 17.21 9.90
N THR A 412 12.59 18.50 9.64
CA THR A 412 11.99 19.26 8.52
C THR A 412 13.02 20.22 7.94
N GLU A 413 12.83 20.63 6.67
CA GLU A 413 13.69 21.62 6.03
C GLU A 413 13.64 22.97 6.77
N ALA A 414 12.46 23.40 7.24
CA ALA A 414 12.32 24.63 8.03
C ALA A 414 13.08 24.56 9.36
N GLU A 415 13.13 23.40 10.03
CA GLU A 415 13.94 23.19 11.23
C GLU A 415 15.44 23.10 10.90
N ALA A 416 15.82 22.55 9.74
CA ALA A 416 17.20 22.55 9.28
C ALA A 416 17.69 23.99 8.99
N LEU A 417 16.83 24.82 8.41
CA LEU A 417 17.10 26.24 8.18
C LEU A 417 17.13 27.03 9.49
N GLN A 418 16.24 26.71 10.45
CA GLN A 418 16.31 27.25 11.81
C GLN A 418 17.67 26.93 12.45
N ARG A 419 18.10 25.66 12.39
CA ARG A 419 19.41 25.24 12.92
C ARG A 419 20.56 25.99 12.26
N LYS A 420 20.49 26.14 10.93
CA LYS A 420 21.49 26.90 10.17
C LYS A 420 21.54 28.36 10.62
N ALA A 421 20.40 29.01 10.83
CA ALA A 421 20.36 30.36 11.39
C ALA A 421 20.96 30.41 12.80
N GLU A 422 20.63 29.46 13.67
CA GLU A 422 21.11 29.39 15.06
C GLU A 422 22.62 29.10 15.18
N GLN A 423 23.21 28.38 14.21
CA GLN A 423 24.63 27.99 14.23
C GLN A 423 25.52 28.91 13.40
N GLU A 424 25.05 29.36 12.24
CA GLU A 424 25.86 30.07 11.24
C GLU A 424 25.46 31.54 11.10
N GLY A 425 24.31 31.95 11.66
CA GLY A 425 23.75 33.29 11.56
C GLY A 425 22.59 33.37 10.57
N ILE A 426 21.56 34.16 10.89
CA ILE A 426 20.35 34.32 10.06
C ILE A 426 20.60 35.05 8.73
N ASP A 427 21.72 35.75 8.62
CA ASP A 427 22.19 36.39 7.40
C ASP A 427 22.58 35.38 6.32
N THR A 428 22.95 34.16 6.71
CA THR A 428 23.22 33.03 5.79
C THR A 428 21.98 32.50 5.08
N LEU A 429 20.78 32.85 5.58
CA LEU A 429 19.51 32.50 4.96
C LEU A 429 19.09 33.56 3.94
N SER A 430 18.65 33.12 2.78
CA SER A 430 17.93 33.93 1.79
C SER A 430 16.56 34.37 2.31
N HIS A 431 15.95 35.33 1.63
CA HIS A 431 14.62 35.83 1.99
C HIS A 431 13.55 34.71 2.03
N LYS A 432 13.62 33.75 1.10
CA LYS A 432 12.70 32.59 1.05
C LYS A 432 12.94 31.62 2.20
N GLU A 433 14.19 31.36 2.56
CA GLU A 433 14.53 30.49 3.69
C GLU A 433 14.10 31.11 5.03
N ARG A 434 14.28 32.42 5.21
CA ARG A 434 13.77 33.15 6.40
C ARG A 434 12.25 33.07 6.49
N MET A 435 11.55 33.07 5.36
CA MET A 435 10.09 32.94 5.32
C MET A 435 9.64 31.56 5.74
N ARG A 436 10.33 30.48 5.32
CA ARG A 436 10.06 29.12 5.79
C ARG A 436 10.23 28.97 7.31
N VAL A 437 11.27 29.56 7.86
CA VAL A 437 11.50 29.59 9.31
C VAL A 437 10.41 30.42 10.02
N ALA A 438 10.00 31.55 9.45
CA ALA A 438 8.90 32.37 9.97
C ALA A 438 7.55 31.63 9.98
N CYS A 439 7.17 30.94 8.90
CA CYS A 439 5.95 30.12 8.86
C CYS A 439 5.95 29.04 9.95
N ARG A 440 7.08 28.35 10.15
CA ARG A 440 7.25 27.37 11.24
C ARG A 440 7.06 28.01 12.61
N HIS A 441 7.56 29.23 12.82
CA HIS A 441 7.53 29.90 14.11
C HIS A 441 6.19 30.57 14.42
N LEU A 442 5.49 31.10 13.41
CA LEU A 442 4.20 31.78 13.58
C LEU A 442 3.10 30.85 14.13
N GLN A 443 3.24 29.54 13.97
CA GLN A 443 2.40 28.53 14.64
C GLN A 443 2.45 28.60 16.18
N TYR A 444 3.54 29.14 16.75
CA TYR A 444 3.70 29.38 18.19
C TYR A 444 3.20 30.77 18.62
N GLY A 445 2.83 31.63 17.67
CA GLY A 445 2.32 32.99 17.89
C GLY A 445 3.30 34.09 17.48
N TRP A 446 2.79 35.32 17.42
CA TRP A 446 3.54 36.50 16.97
C TRP A 446 4.75 36.81 17.85
N LYS A 447 4.54 36.93 19.17
CA LYS A 447 5.56 37.36 20.12
C LYS A 447 6.76 36.39 20.20
N PRO A 448 6.55 35.06 20.31
CA PRO A 448 7.66 34.11 20.30
C PRO A 448 8.48 34.20 19.02
N THR A 449 7.81 34.31 17.87
CA THR A 449 8.45 34.49 16.55
C THR A 449 9.27 35.77 16.51
N TRP A 450 8.69 36.87 16.98
CA TRP A 450 9.36 38.16 17.07
C TRP A 450 10.63 38.09 17.92
N ASP A 451 10.54 37.49 19.11
CA ASP A 451 11.64 37.37 20.05
C ASP A 451 12.77 36.51 19.46
N TRP A 452 12.45 35.41 18.77
CA TRP A 452 13.45 34.59 18.09
C TRP A 452 14.15 35.34 16.95
N PHE A 453 13.42 36.07 16.09
CA PHE A 453 14.05 36.88 15.04
C PHE A 453 14.91 38.01 15.62
N ASN A 454 14.49 38.63 16.73
CA ASN A 454 15.28 39.63 17.43
C ASN A 454 16.58 39.05 18.00
N GLU A 455 16.52 37.84 18.56
CA GLU A 455 17.70 37.11 19.04
C GLU A 455 18.66 36.78 17.89
N GLN A 456 18.14 36.25 16.78
CA GLN A 456 18.98 35.83 15.66
C GLN A 456 19.61 36.99 14.88
N PHE A 457 18.91 38.12 14.73
CA PHE A 457 19.48 39.31 14.08
C PHE A 457 20.33 40.16 15.04
N GLY A 458 20.15 40.03 16.36
CA GLY A 458 20.92 40.75 17.37
C GLY A 458 20.98 42.25 17.12
N SER A 459 22.20 42.81 17.00
CA SER A 459 22.40 44.25 16.76
C SER A 459 21.91 44.74 15.39
N ASP A 460 21.70 43.83 14.44
CA ASP A 460 21.21 44.14 13.09
C ASP A 460 19.69 44.02 12.97
N PHE A 461 18.98 43.73 14.08
CA PHE A 461 17.53 43.64 14.09
C PHE A 461 16.89 44.99 13.76
N LYS A 462 15.99 44.98 12.77
CA LYS A 462 15.23 46.15 12.32
C LYS A 462 13.75 45.92 12.57
N PRO A 463 13.18 46.41 13.69
CA PRO A 463 11.80 46.16 14.08
C PRO A 463 10.77 46.44 12.97
N ASP A 464 10.90 47.59 12.28
CA ASP A 464 9.98 47.97 11.21
C ASP A 464 10.01 47.03 10.00
N VAL A 465 11.19 46.46 9.70
CA VAL A 465 11.37 45.55 8.56
C VAL A 465 10.86 44.16 8.92
N THR A 466 11.21 43.65 10.11
CA THR A 466 10.73 42.36 10.61
C THR A 466 9.22 42.35 10.81
N SER A 467 8.64 43.44 11.33
CA SER A 467 7.18 43.58 11.50
C SER A 467 6.45 43.49 10.17
N LYS A 468 6.89 44.22 9.14
CA LYS A 468 6.30 44.15 7.79
C LYS A 468 6.46 42.77 7.17
N PHE A 469 7.60 42.12 7.40
CA PHE A 469 7.89 40.78 6.90
C PHE A 469 6.96 39.72 7.51
N LEU A 470 6.85 39.66 8.85
CA LEU A 470 5.97 38.70 9.53
C LEU A 470 4.50 38.99 9.27
N ARG A 471 4.11 40.28 9.23
CA ARG A 471 2.76 40.72 8.90
C ARG A 471 2.37 40.31 7.48
N GLY A 472 3.28 40.46 6.51
CA GLY A 472 3.04 40.03 5.14
C GLY A 472 2.82 38.52 4.98
N ILE A 473 3.24 37.71 5.96
CA ILE A 473 2.98 36.27 5.99
C ILE A 473 1.60 35.98 6.62
N VAL A 474 1.28 36.66 7.72
CA VAL A 474 0.01 36.46 8.46
C VAL A 474 -1.20 37.05 7.73
N GLU A 475 -1.05 38.21 7.09
CA GLU A 475 -2.13 38.92 6.39
C GLU A 475 -2.32 38.46 4.94
N GLU A 476 -1.49 37.52 4.45
CA GLU A 476 -1.63 36.99 3.09
C GLU A 476 -2.86 36.07 3.02
N PRO A 477 -3.87 36.39 2.18
CA PRO A 477 -5.17 35.70 2.15
C PRO A 477 -5.13 34.20 1.83
N LYS A 478 -3.97 33.68 1.42
CA LYS A 478 -3.73 32.27 1.11
C LYS A 478 -3.36 31.43 2.35
N PHE A 479 -3.13 32.06 3.50
CA PHE A 479 -2.72 31.38 4.73
C PHE A 479 -3.76 31.56 5.86
N ASN A 480 -4.90 30.87 5.75
CA ASN A 480 -5.93 30.84 6.81
C ASN A 480 -5.45 30.20 8.14
N GLU A 481 -4.25 29.62 8.16
CA GLU A 481 -3.63 28.99 9.34
C GLU A 481 -3.08 30.00 10.36
N TYR A 482 -3.04 31.29 10.03
CA TYR A 482 -2.59 32.36 10.94
C TYR A 482 -3.72 33.32 11.35
N GLU A 483 -4.99 32.99 11.08
CA GLU A 483 -6.15 33.83 11.47
C GLU A 483 -6.22 34.06 12.99
N ASP A 484 -5.71 33.13 13.80
CA ASP A 484 -5.65 33.20 15.25
C ASP A 484 -4.37 33.87 15.81
N VAL A 485 -3.47 34.37 14.94
CA VAL A 485 -2.24 35.05 15.37
C VAL A 485 -2.53 36.53 15.62
N ASP A 486 -2.54 36.94 16.90
CA ASP A 486 -2.72 38.33 17.29
C ASP A 486 -1.53 39.22 16.84
N VAL A 487 -1.74 39.97 15.75
CA VAL A 487 -0.75 40.90 15.20
C VAL A 487 -0.86 42.26 15.90
N PRO A 488 0.20 42.77 16.57
CA PRO A 488 0.18 44.09 17.20
C PRO A 488 0.07 45.23 16.18
N ASP A 489 -0.64 46.31 16.50
CA ASP A 489 -0.79 47.49 15.61
C ASP A 489 0.53 48.24 15.34
N ASN A 490 1.53 48.12 16.22
CA ASN A 490 2.86 48.73 16.09
C ASN A 490 3.98 47.70 16.34
N PRO A 491 5.19 47.88 15.77
CA PRO A 491 6.35 47.06 16.12
C PRO A 491 6.59 47.07 17.63
N ILE A 492 6.81 45.89 18.24
CA ILE A 492 7.02 45.72 19.68
C ILE A 492 8.37 46.32 20.10
#